data_AF-A0A2T2NTR5-F1
#
_entry.id   AF-A0A2T2NTR5-F1
#
_cell.length_a   1.000
_cell.length_b   1.000
_cell.length_c   1.000
_cell.angle_alpha   90.00
_cell.angle_beta   90.00
_cell.angle_gamma   90.00
#
_symmetry.space_group_name_H-M   'P 1'
#
loop_
_entity.id
_entity.type
_entity.pdbx_description
1 polymer ?
#
loop_
_entity_poly.entity_id
_entity_poly.type
_entity_poly.pdbx_seq_one_letter_code
_entity_poly.pdbx_strand_id
1 'polypeptide(L)' 'MLTFSLKARYLDGPAIDDFLITLFGPNMTEVRWTRGRYEITIPRQLTSIEHAQLKQSVQYEHYQ' A
#
# COMPACT_ATOMS: atom_id res chain seq x y z
N MET A 1 2.76 -0.06 15.76
CA MET A 1 2.57 -0.39 14.32
C MET A 1 1.11 -0.75 14.11
N LEU A 2 0.53 -0.29 13.01
CA LEU A 2 -0.88 -0.47 12.67
C LEU A 2 -0.97 -1.31 11.40
N THR A 3 -1.85 -2.30 11.39
CA THR A 3 -2.05 -3.18 10.24
C THR A 3 -3.44 -3.00 9.68
N PHE A 4 -3.54 -2.87 8.36
CA PHE A 4 -4.81 -2.82 7.64
C PHE A 4 -4.76 -3.67 6.38
N SER A 5 -5.93 -4.04 5.86
CA SER A 5 -6.03 -4.84 4.64
C SER A 5 -6.53 -4.01 3.47
N LEU A 6 -5.81 -4.06 2.35
CA LEU A 6 -6.14 -3.40 1.09
C LEU A 6 -6.50 -4.46 0.04
N LYS A 7 -7.64 -4.28 -0.61
CA LYS A 7 -8.03 -5.11 -1.75
C LYS A 7 -7.38 -4.54 -3.02
N ALA A 8 -6.41 -5.25 -3.57
CA ALA A 8 -5.76 -4.95 -4.84
C ALA A 8 -5.45 -6.28 -5.58
N ARG A 9 -4.89 -6.24 -6.78
CA ARG A 9 -4.38 -7.39 -7.53
C ARG A 9 -2.95 -7.68 -7.13
N TYR A 10 -2.50 -8.92 -7.36
CA TYR A 10 -1.12 -9.33 -7.05
C TYR A 10 -0.05 -8.49 -7.78
N LEU A 11 -0.40 -7.91 -8.93
CA LEU A 11 0.49 -7.06 -9.72
C LEU A 11 0.69 -5.67 -9.10
N ASP A 12 -0.18 -5.24 -8.19
CA ASP A 12 -0.09 -3.90 -7.55
C ASP A 12 0.91 -3.85 -6.39
N GLY A 13 1.49 -5.00 -6.03
CA GLY A 13 2.43 -5.13 -4.92
C GLY A 13 3.59 -4.13 -5.01
N PRO A 14 4.28 -4.03 -6.16
CA PRO A 14 5.37 -3.08 -6.35
C PRO A 14 4.97 -1.61 -6.15
N ALA A 15 3.85 -1.12 -6.72
CA ALA A 15 3.49 0.29 -6.48
C ALA A 15 3.00 0.55 -5.06
N ILE A 16 2.36 -0.43 -4.42
CA ILE A 16 2.00 -0.32 -3.00
C ILE A 16 3.28 -0.18 -2.16
N ASP A 17 4.26 -1.04 -2.40
CA ASP A 17 5.52 -1.04 -1.67
C ASP A 17 6.32 0.26 -1.91
N ASP A 18 6.45 0.68 -3.17
CA ASP A 18 7.13 1.91 -3.57
C ASP A 18 6.49 3.17 -2.96
N PHE A 19 5.16 3.24 -2.98
CA PHE A 19 4.42 4.34 -2.35
C PHE A 19 4.68 4.39 -0.83
N LEU A 20 4.64 3.23 -0.17
CA LEU A 20 4.82 3.13 1.28
C LEU A 20 6.26 3.43 1.71
N ILE A 21 7.25 2.94 0.93
CA ILE A 21 8.67 3.27 1.12
C ILE A 21 8.91 4.76 0.92
N THR A 22 8.30 5.37 -0.10
CA THR A 22 8.40 6.81 -0.35
C THR A 22 7.79 7.62 0.81
N LEU A 23 6.69 7.13 1.38
CA LEU A 23 5.96 7.86 2.43
C LEU A 23 6.60 7.74 3.82
N PHE A 24 7.04 6.55 4.20
CA PHE A 24 7.52 6.25 5.55
C PHE A 24 9.03 5.98 5.63
N GLY A 25 9.67 5.75 4.49
CA GLY A 25 11.06 5.33 4.41
C GLY A 25 11.22 3.80 4.31
N PRO A 26 12.38 3.33 3.87
CA PRO A 26 12.69 1.91 3.79
C PRO A 26 12.70 1.27 5.19
N ASN A 27 12.28 0.00 5.29
CA ASN A 27 12.19 -0.79 6.53
C ASN A 27 11.18 -0.28 7.59
N MET A 28 10.38 0.74 7.27
CA MET A 28 9.33 1.23 8.17
C MET A 28 7.97 0.58 7.92
N THR A 29 7.82 -0.12 6.80
CA THR A 29 6.56 -0.70 6.33
C THR A 29 6.73 -2.17 5.99
N GLU A 30 5.69 -2.95 6.25
CA GLU A 30 5.63 -4.35 5.84
C GLU A 30 4.40 -4.56 4.96
N VAL A 31 4.59 -5.11 3.77
CA VAL A 31 3.53 -5.43 2.81
C VAL A 31 3.52 -6.94 2.60
N ARG A 32 2.38 -7.58 2.90
CA ARG A 32 2.20 -9.03 2.76
C ARG A 32 0.97 -9.33 1.93
N TRP A 33 1.10 -10.20 0.93
CA TRP A 33 -0.05 -10.69 0.17
C TRP A 33 -0.68 -11.90 0.86
N THR A 34 -1.94 -11.77 1.26
CA THR A 34 -2.71 -12.82 1.95
C THR A 34 -4.11 -12.93 1.34
N ARG A 35 -4.44 -14.11 0.80
CA ARG A 35 -5.80 -14.49 0.34
C ARG A 35 -6.47 -13.44 -0.57
N GLY A 36 -5.73 -12.86 -1.53
CA GLY A 36 -6.28 -11.89 -2.48
C GLY A 36 -6.37 -10.45 -1.97
N ARG A 37 -5.63 -10.13 -0.90
CA ARG A 37 -5.51 -8.79 -0.32
C ARG A 37 -4.07 -8.55 0.12
N TYR A 38 -3.68 -7.29 0.20
CA TYR A 38 -2.45 -6.91 0.89
C TYR A 38 -2.75 -6.56 2.34
N GLU A 39 -2.07 -7.23 3.26
CA GLU A 39 -1.93 -6.79 4.63
C GLU A 39 -0.74 -5.83 4.69
N ILE A 40 -1.01 -4.60 5.09
CA ILE A 40 -0.03 -3.52 5.15
C ILE A 40 0.13 -3.11 6.60
N THR A 41 1.37 -3.15 7.10
CA THR A 41 1.75 -2.68 8.43
C THR A 41 2.58 -1.42 8.31
N ILE A 42 2.11 -0.33 8.93
CA ILE A 42 2.71 1.01 8.87
C ILE A 42 2.89 1.61 10.27
N PRO A 43 3.81 2.58 10.45
CA PRO A 43 4.13 3.11 11.78
C PRO A 43 3.04 4.03 12.34
N ARG A 44 2.28 4.72 11.48
CA ARG A 44 1.14 5.59 11.84
C ARG A 44 -0.01 5.40 10.85
N GLN A 45 -1.20 5.91 11.16
CA GLN A 45 -2.32 5.92 10.22
C GLN A 45 -2.00 6.79 8.98
N LEU A 46 -2.53 6.37 7.84
CA LEU A 46 -2.60 7.22 6.65
C LEU A 46 -3.66 8.30 6.87
N THR A 47 -3.33 9.52 6.49
CA THR A 47 -4.29 10.62 6.36
C THR A 47 -5.25 10.33 5.20
N SER A 48 -6.38 11.02 5.17
CA SER A 48 -7.37 10.86 4.08
C SER A 48 -6.77 11.14 2.69
N ILE A 49 -5.79 12.04 2.60
CA ILE A 49 -5.11 12.39 1.35
C ILE A 49 -4.19 11.25 0.91
N GLU A 50 -3.36 10.72 1.83
CA GLU A 50 -2.47 9.59 1.54
C GLU A 50 -3.27 8.33 1.17
N HIS A 51 -4.44 8.14 1.78
CA HIS A 51 -5.37 7.08 1.41
C HIS A 51 -5.89 7.22 -0.02
N ALA A 52 -6.19 8.44 -0.46
CA ALA A 52 -6.63 8.71 -1.83
C ALA A 52 -5.49 8.49 -2.84
N GLN A 53 -4.28 8.94 -2.50
CA GLN A 53 -3.09 8.74 -3.33
C GLN A 53 -2.73 7.26 -3.49
N LEU A 54 -2.74 6.49 -2.40
CA LEU A 54 -2.49 5.04 -2.47
C LEU A 54 -3.51 4.33 -3.38
N LYS A 55 -4.80 4.68 -3.26
CA LYS A 55 -5.84 4.15 -4.15
C LYS A 55 -5.62 4.54 -5.61
N GLN A 56 -5.16 5.77 -5.85
CA GLN A 56 -4.90 6.27 -7.19
C GLN A 56 -3.69 5.59 -7.82
N SER A 57 -2.60 5.36 -7.08
CA SER A 57 -1.43 4.62 -7.57
C SER A 57 -1.80 3.19 -7.98
N VAL A 58 -2.56 2.48 -7.14
CA VAL A 58 -3.07 1.13 -7.46
C VAL A 58 -4.02 1.14 -8.66
N GLN A 59 -4.89 2.13 -8.78
CA GLN A 59 -5.75 2.25 -9.96
C GLN A 59 -4.98 2.59 -11.24
N TYR A 60 -3.93 3.40 -11.16
CA TYR A 60 -3.14 3.78 -12.32
C TYR A 60 -2.39 2.59 -12.92
N GLU A 61 -1.83 1.70 -12.09
CA GLU A 61 -1.25 0.42 -12.55
C GLU A 61 -2.27 -0.48 -13.26
N HIS A 62 -3.58 -0.36 -12.98
CA HIS A 62 -4.60 -1.16 -13.68
C HIS A 62 -4.91 -0.68 -15.10
N TYR A 63 -4.49 0.54 -15.45
CA TYR A 63 -4.75 1.16 -16.74
C TYR A 63 -3.55 1.13 -17.70
N GLN A 64 -2.37 0.68 -17.24
CA GLN A 64 -1.19 0.44 -18.09
C GLN A 64 -1.16 -1.00 -18.62
#